data_AF-A0A9W9YNQ2-F1
#
_entry.id   AF-A0A9W9YNQ2-F1
#
_cell.length_a   1.000
_cell.length_b   1.000
_cell.length_c   1.000
_cell.angle_alpha   90.00
_cell.angle_beta   90.00
_cell.angle_gamma   90.00
#
_symmetry.space_group_name_H-M   'P 1'
#
loop_
_entity.id
_entity.type
_entity.pdbx_description
1 polymer ?
#
loop_
_entity_poly.entity_id
_entity_poly.type
_entity_poly.pdbx_seq_one_letter_code
_entity_poly.pdbx_strand_id
1 'polypeptide(L)'
;MKIKIQSRPIEFSWPDQSSSSSPDQSSSSAPDQSSSATPDKTSSVTPDYSSSAASDYSSSAASDYSSSTASDYSSSAASNYSSSTASDYSSSAASNYSSSAASNYSSSTGLDYSSSTASNYSSSTGLDYSSSTASNYSSSTGLDYASSTASNYSSSTGLDYSSSTDSDYSSSTGLDYSSSTASNYSSSTGLDYASSTASNYSSSTGLDYSSSTASDYSSSTGLDYSSSTASNYSSSTGLDYSSSTASNYSSSTGLDYSSSTASDYSSSTGLDYSSSTASNYSSSTGLDYSSSTASNYSSSTGLDYSSSTASDYSSSTGLDYSSSAASNYSSWDQQGGFSWNR
;
A
#
# COMPACT_ATOMS: atom_id res chain seq x y z
N MET A 1 11.07 -92.95 -19.17
CA MET A 1 10.96 -91.87 -20.20
C MET A 1 9.95 -90.86 -19.68
N LYS A 2 10.15 -89.56 -19.54
CA LYS A 2 11.19 -88.59 -19.89
C LYS A 2 11.23 -87.53 -18.77
N ILE A 3 12.42 -87.01 -18.49
CA ILE A 3 12.68 -85.81 -17.65
C ILE A 3 12.22 -84.55 -18.40
N LYS A 4 11.70 -83.54 -17.70
CA LYS A 4 11.81 -82.13 -18.14
C LYS A 4 11.84 -81.16 -16.95
N ILE A 5 12.71 -80.18 -17.09
CA ILE A 5 13.28 -79.25 -16.09
C ILE A 5 12.49 -77.93 -16.08
N GLN A 6 12.45 -77.32 -14.88
CA GLN A 6 12.24 -75.92 -14.44
C GLN A 6 11.82 -74.81 -15.43
N SER A 7 11.00 -73.87 -14.93
CA SER A 7 11.42 -72.48 -14.63
C SER A 7 10.31 -71.73 -13.88
N ARG A 8 10.66 -71.02 -12.79
CA ARG A 8 9.76 -70.10 -12.04
C ARG A 8 9.80 -68.74 -12.73
N PRO A 9 8.69 -68.03 -12.96
CA PRO A 9 8.76 -66.62 -13.25
C PRO A 9 8.94 -65.83 -11.94
N ILE A 10 9.89 -64.90 -11.97
CA ILE A 10 10.10 -63.85 -10.98
C ILE A 10 9.06 -62.77 -11.30
N GLU A 11 8.11 -62.51 -10.40
CA GLU A 11 7.26 -61.32 -10.53
C GLU A 11 8.07 -60.10 -10.11
N PHE A 12 8.48 -59.33 -11.13
CA PHE A 12 9.06 -58.00 -10.97
C PHE A 12 7.90 -57.02 -11.21
N SER A 13 7.26 -56.54 -10.14
CA SER A 13 6.33 -55.42 -10.24
C SER A 13 7.13 -54.15 -10.48
N TRP A 14 7.17 -53.72 -11.73
CA TRP A 14 7.56 -52.36 -12.09
C TRP A 14 6.37 -51.42 -11.86
N PRO A 15 6.58 -50.15 -11.49
CA PRO A 15 5.51 -49.17 -11.53
C PRO A 15 5.01 -49.06 -12.97
N ASP A 16 3.68 -49.14 -13.14
CA ASP A 16 3.03 -49.00 -14.44
C ASP A 16 3.24 -47.58 -14.95
N GLN A 17 4.12 -47.41 -15.94
CA GLN A 17 4.25 -46.15 -16.67
C GLN A 17 3.37 -46.23 -17.91
N SER A 18 2.08 -45.95 -17.72
CA SER A 18 1.12 -45.83 -18.82
C SER A 18 1.30 -44.48 -19.52
N SER A 19 2.01 -44.47 -20.65
CA SER A 19 2.00 -43.35 -21.59
C SER A 19 0.72 -43.40 -22.42
N SER A 20 -0.32 -42.75 -21.91
CA SER A 20 -1.65 -42.63 -22.53
C SER A 20 -1.71 -41.40 -23.45
N SER A 21 -2.29 -41.54 -24.64
CA SER A 21 -2.62 -40.44 -25.57
C SER A 21 -4.07 -39.95 -25.42
N SER A 22 -4.74 -40.34 -24.33
CA SER A 22 -6.08 -39.91 -23.93
C SER A 22 -6.00 -39.22 -22.55
N PRO A 23 -6.89 -38.25 -22.24
CA PRO A 23 -6.94 -37.66 -20.90
C PRO A 23 -7.11 -38.79 -19.87
N ASP A 24 -6.15 -38.91 -18.95
CA ASP A 24 -6.20 -39.91 -17.89
C ASP A 24 -7.17 -39.43 -16.80
N GLN A 25 -7.91 -40.35 -16.20
CA GLN A 25 -8.81 -40.07 -15.09
C GLN A 25 -8.57 -41.14 -14.03
N SER A 26 -7.67 -40.85 -13.09
CA SER A 26 -7.34 -41.70 -11.96
C SER A 26 -8.06 -41.24 -10.69
N SER A 27 -8.48 -42.19 -9.86
CA SER A 27 -8.87 -41.96 -8.46
C SER A 27 -8.23 -43.04 -7.60
N SER A 28 -7.31 -42.64 -6.73
CA SER A 28 -6.42 -43.53 -5.97
C SER A 28 -6.58 -43.37 -4.46
N SER A 29 -6.33 -44.46 -3.71
CA SER A 29 -6.24 -44.47 -2.23
C SER A 29 -4.79 -44.42 -1.71
N ALA A 30 -3.82 -44.32 -2.62
CA ALA A 30 -2.40 -44.11 -2.37
C ALA A 30 -1.98 -42.76 -3.01
N PRO A 31 -0.86 -42.12 -2.59
CA PRO A 31 -0.40 -40.89 -3.20
C PRO A 31 -0.38 -41.02 -4.73
N ASP A 32 -1.05 -40.10 -5.42
CA ASP A 32 -1.13 -40.14 -6.88
C ASP A 32 0.10 -39.42 -7.44
N GLN A 33 0.73 -40.01 -8.46
CA GLN A 33 1.87 -39.43 -9.15
C GLN A 33 1.63 -39.55 -10.66
N SER A 34 1.28 -38.44 -11.30
CA SER A 34 1.01 -38.38 -12.72
C SER A 34 2.04 -37.52 -13.46
N SER A 35 2.36 -37.92 -14.69
CA SER A 35 3.21 -37.14 -15.59
C SER A 35 2.68 -37.28 -17.01
N SER A 36 2.25 -36.18 -17.61
CA SER A 36 1.52 -36.24 -18.88
C SER A 36 1.97 -35.20 -19.92
N ALA A 37 2.01 -35.62 -21.18
CA ALA A 37 2.17 -34.72 -22.33
C ALA A 37 0.81 -34.20 -22.86
N THR A 38 -0.30 -34.74 -22.36
CA THR A 38 -1.68 -34.35 -22.68
C THR A 38 -2.34 -33.71 -21.46
N PRO A 39 -3.47 -33.00 -21.62
CA PRO A 39 -4.17 -32.44 -20.48
C PRO A 39 -4.50 -33.53 -19.45
N ASP A 40 -4.21 -33.24 -18.18
CA ASP A 40 -4.39 -34.16 -17.07
C ASP A 40 -5.51 -33.68 -16.13
N LYS A 41 -6.22 -34.62 -15.50
CA LYS A 41 -7.28 -34.34 -14.53
C LYS A 41 -7.23 -35.35 -13.38
N THR A 42 -6.72 -34.93 -12.24
CA THR A 42 -6.58 -35.77 -11.04
C THR A 42 -7.52 -35.33 -9.92
N SER A 43 -8.00 -36.31 -9.16
CA SER A 43 -8.74 -36.05 -7.93
C SER A 43 -8.39 -37.09 -6.88
N SER A 44 -7.87 -36.62 -5.73
CA SER A 44 -7.27 -37.49 -4.73
C SER A 44 -7.70 -37.12 -3.30
N VAL A 45 -7.74 -38.12 -2.42
CA VAL A 45 -7.95 -37.92 -0.97
C VAL A 45 -6.64 -38.04 -0.18
N THR A 46 -5.56 -38.35 -0.88
CA THR A 46 -4.17 -38.43 -0.42
C THR A 46 -3.37 -37.33 -1.12
N PRO A 47 -2.10 -37.10 -0.77
CA PRO A 47 -1.27 -36.15 -1.49
C PRO A 47 -1.23 -36.45 -2.99
N ASP A 48 -1.33 -35.40 -3.80
CA ASP A 48 -1.30 -35.44 -5.27
C ASP A 48 -0.01 -34.83 -5.80
N TYR A 49 0.55 -35.43 -6.84
CA TYR A 49 1.75 -34.96 -7.53
C TYR A 49 1.54 -35.05 -9.03
N SER A 50 1.31 -33.91 -9.67
CA SER A 50 1.06 -33.83 -11.11
C SER A 50 2.09 -32.95 -11.81
N SER A 51 2.53 -33.39 -12.98
CA SER A 51 3.42 -32.61 -13.84
C SER A 51 3.04 -32.78 -15.30
N SER A 52 2.84 -31.67 -16.01
CA SER A 52 2.34 -31.76 -17.39
C SER A 52 2.95 -30.74 -18.36
N ALA A 53 3.14 -31.14 -19.60
CA ALA A 53 3.45 -30.20 -20.68
C ALA A 53 2.20 -29.44 -21.18
N ALA A 54 1.03 -30.02 -20.93
CA ALA A 54 -0.28 -29.47 -21.25
C ALA A 54 -0.98 -28.96 -19.98
N SER A 55 -2.23 -28.51 -20.09
CA SER A 55 -2.98 -28.01 -18.92
C SER A 55 -3.16 -29.08 -17.86
N ASP A 56 -2.92 -28.72 -16.60
CA ASP A 56 -3.13 -29.58 -15.43
C ASP A 56 -4.39 -29.15 -14.68
N TYR A 57 -5.16 -30.13 -14.18
CA TYR A 57 -6.30 -29.91 -13.30
C TYR A 57 -6.22 -30.88 -12.13
N SER A 58 -5.81 -30.39 -10.98
CA SER A 58 -5.65 -31.19 -9.76
C SER A 58 -6.62 -30.75 -8.66
N SER A 59 -7.13 -31.73 -7.92
CA SER A 59 -8.01 -31.48 -6.78
C SER A 59 -7.75 -32.48 -5.67
N SER A 60 -7.36 -32.03 -4.48
CA SER A 60 -7.05 -32.93 -3.38
C SER A 60 -7.67 -32.54 -2.03
N ALA A 61 -8.07 -33.54 -1.24
CA ALA A 61 -8.41 -33.31 0.16
C ALA A 61 -7.15 -33.14 1.05
N ALA A 62 -5.98 -33.49 0.52
CA ALA A 62 -4.69 -33.43 1.20
C ALA A 62 -3.82 -32.32 0.58
N SER A 63 -2.51 -32.54 0.50
CA SER A 63 -1.59 -31.62 -0.19
C SER A 63 -1.62 -31.87 -1.70
N ASP A 64 -1.66 -30.81 -2.49
CA ASP A 64 -1.57 -30.83 -3.95
C ASP A 64 -0.21 -30.24 -4.39
N TYR A 65 0.46 -30.91 -5.33
CA TYR A 65 1.71 -30.47 -5.94
C TYR A 65 1.58 -30.57 -7.46
N SER A 66 1.39 -29.44 -8.13
CA SER A 66 1.19 -29.39 -9.58
C SER A 66 2.26 -28.52 -10.24
N SER A 67 2.69 -28.90 -11.44
CA SER A 67 3.53 -28.05 -12.27
C SER A 67 3.32 -28.29 -13.75
N SER A 68 3.00 -27.24 -14.51
CA SER A 68 2.92 -27.33 -15.96
C SER A 68 3.64 -26.25 -16.74
N THR A 69 3.90 -26.57 -18.00
CA THR A 69 4.31 -25.54 -18.97
C THR A 69 3.13 -24.76 -19.54
N ALA A 70 1.91 -25.25 -19.35
CA ALA A 70 0.68 -24.61 -19.82
C ALA A 70 -0.04 -23.95 -18.63
N SER A 71 -1.37 -24.06 -18.57
CA SER A 71 -2.15 -23.56 -17.43
C SER A 71 -2.33 -24.64 -16.37
N ASP A 72 -2.12 -24.28 -15.10
CA ASP A 72 -2.39 -25.12 -13.94
C ASP A 72 -3.66 -24.68 -13.23
N TYR A 73 -4.49 -25.66 -12.86
CA TYR A 73 -5.69 -25.46 -12.06
C TYR A 73 -5.64 -26.42 -10.88
N SER A 74 -5.23 -25.93 -9.71
CA SER A 74 -5.02 -26.77 -8.52
C SER A 74 -5.91 -26.32 -7.38
N SER A 75 -6.45 -27.27 -6.62
CA SER A 75 -7.31 -26.96 -5.48
C SER A 75 -7.09 -27.96 -4.36
N SER A 76 -6.89 -27.48 -3.13
CA SER A 76 -6.68 -28.39 -2.01
C SER A 76 -7.37 -27.97 -0.71
N ALA A 77 -7.81 -28.95 0.08
CA ALA A 77 -8.32 -28.67 1.42
C ALA A 77 -7.19 -28.44 2.44
N ALA A 78 -5.95 -28.83 2.13
CA ALA A 78 -4.78 -28.57 2.98
C ALA A 78 -3.83 -27.56 2.30
N SER A 79 -2.68 -28.03 1.81
CA SER A 79 -1.68 -27.19 1.16
C SER A 79 -1.70 -27.36 -0.35
N ASN A 80 -1.54 -26.29 -1.10
CA ASN A 80 -1.45 -26.31 -2.56
C ASN A 80 -0.10 -25.73 -2.97
N TYR A 81 0.63 -26.43 -3.82
CA TYR A 81 1.90 -26.02 -4.39
C TYR A 81 1.78 -26.09 -5.91
N SER A 82 1.65 -24.95 -6.57
CA SER A 82 1.48 -24.87 -8.03
C SER A 82 2.58 -24.03 -8.67
N SER A 83 3.01 -24.44 -9.86
CA SER A 83 3.97 -23.66 -10.63
C SER A 83 3.79 -23.86 -12.12
N SER A 84 3.37 -22.81 -12.83
CA SER A 84 3.20 -22.83 -14.27
C SER A 84 4.09 -21.85 -15.04
N THR A 85 4.38 -22.19 -16.29
CA THR A 85 4.94 -21.21 -17.23
C THR A 85 3.87 -20.28 -17.82
N ALA A 86 2.61 -20.73 -17.93
CA ALA A 86 1.52 -19.87 -18.38
C ALA A 86 0.73 -19.31 -17.19
N SER A 87 -0.52 -19.74 -17.02
CA SER A 87 -1.40 -19.24 -15.98
C SER A 87 -1.60 -20.26 -14.87
N ASP A 88 -1.37 -19.85 -13.64
CA ASP A 88 -1.69 -20.64 -12.44
C ASP A 88 -3.02 -20.18 -11.85
N TYR A 89 -3.88 -21.13 -11.53
CA TYR A 89 -5.11 -20.95 -10.78
C TYR A 89 -5.11 -21.90 -9.59
N SER A 90 -4.77 -21.37 -8.42
CA SER A 90 -4.55 -22.17 -7.22
C SER A 90 -5.47 -21.72 -6.10
N SER A 91 -6.05 -22.68 -5.39
CA SER A 91 -6.84 -22.40 -4.19
C SER A 91 -6.50 -23.39 -3.09
N SER A 92 -6.54 -22.93 -1.83
CA SER A 92 -6.38 -23.81 -0.68
C SER A 92 -7.22 -23.39 0.52
N ALA A 93 -7.59 -24.32 1.40
CA ALA A 93 -8.19 -23.98 2.69
C ALA A 93 -7.17 -23.79 3.83
N ALA A 94 -5.87 -24.05 3.61
CA ALA A 94 -4.85 -23.81 4.64
C ALA A 94 -3.64 -23.03 4.14
N SER A 95 -2.93 -23.50 3.11
CA SER A 95 -1.76 -22.80 2.60
C SER A 95 -1.62 -22.95 1.09
N ASN A 96 -1.49 -21.84 0.38
CA ASN A 96 -1.31 -21.82 -1.06
C ASN A 96 0.06 -21.25 -1.39
N TYR A 97 0.79 -21.94 -2.25
CA TYR A 97 2.10 -21.56 -2.76
C TYR A 97 2.04 -21.65 -4.27
N SER A 98 1.89 -20.51 -4.94
CA SER A 98 1.70 -20.46 -6.38
C SER A 98 2.76 -19.55 -7.03
N SER A 99 3.30 -19.97 -8.17
CA SER A 99 4.24 -19.15 -8.94
C SER A 99 4.06 -19.31 -10.44
N SER A 100 3.86 -18.21 -11.17
CA SER A 100 3.69 -18.25 -12.62
C SER A 100 4.63 -17.34 -13.40
N ALA A 101 5.03 -17.73 -14.61
CA ALA A 101 5.69 -16.80 -15.52
C ALA A 101 4.71 -15.85 -16.24
N ALA A 102 3.42 -16.20 -16.40
CA ALA A 102 2.42 -15.30 -16.99
C ALA A 102 1.47 -14.70 -15.94
N SER A 103 0.32 -15.31 -15.67
CA SER A 103 -0.64 -14.79 -14.69
C SER A 103 -0.83 -15.77 -13.54
N ASN A 104 -0.92 -15.30 -12.31
CA ASN A 104 -1.14 -16.13 -11.15
C ASN A 104 -2.42 -15.67 -10.47
N TYR A 105 -3.31 -16.62 -10.18
CA TYR A 105 -4.55 -16.43 -9.45
C TYR A 105 -4.53 -17.36 -8.26
N SER A 106 -4.31 -16.81 -7.08
CA SER A 106 -4.18 -17.54 -5.83
C SER A 106 -5.27 -17.14 -4.85
N SER A 107 -5.72 -18.11 -4.06
CA SER A 107 -6.56 -17.83 -2.90
C SER A 107 -6.32 -18.80 -1.74
N SER A 108 -6.45 -18.31 -0.51
CA SER A 108 -6.31 -19.12 0.69
C SER A 108 -7.20 -18.64 1.85
N THR A 109 -7.59 -19.54 2.75
CA THR A 109 -8.15 -19.15 4.05
C THR A 109 -7.12 -19.13 5.19
N GLY A 110 -5.84 -19.36 4.90
CA GLY A 110 -4.79 -19.31 5.91
C GLY A 110 -3.60 -18.48 5.43
N LEU A 111 -2.67 -19.15 4.74
CA LEU A 111 -1.49 -18.51 4.14
C LEU A 111 -1.62 -18.53 2.62
N ASP A 112 -1.38 -17.41 1.97
CA ASP A 112 -1.21 -17.34 0.52
C ASP A 112 0.18 -16.78 0.22
N TYR A 113 0.94 -17.49 -0.62
CA TYR A 113 2.21 -17.05 -1.15
C TYR A 113 2.13 -17.15 -2.66
N SER A 114 2.00 -16.01 -3.32
CA SER A 114 1.78 -15.93 -4.75
C SER A 114 2.85 -15.04 -5.40
N SER A 115 3.34 -15.48 -6.55
CA SER A 115 4.28 -14.69 -7.33
C SER A 115 4.04 -14.82 -8.82
N SER A 116 4.30 -13.75 -9.56
CA SER A 116 4.24 -13.79 -11.01
C SER A 116 5.25 -12.87 -11.70
N THR A 117 5.63 -13.20 -12.94
CA THR A 117 6.35 -12.23 -13.78
C THR A 117 5.39 -11.23 -14.43
N ALA A 118 4.16 -11.61 -14.83
CA ALA A 118 3.22 -10.66 -15.43
C ALA A 118 2.20 -10.13 -14.41
N SER A 119 1.09 -10.84 -14.18
CA SER A 119 0.04 -10.36 -13.27
C SER A 119 -0.19 -11.35 -12.14
N ASN A 120 -0.12 -10.89 -10.91
CA ASN A 120 -0.46 -11.68 -9.74
C ASN A 120 -1.76 -11.18 -9.12
N TYR A 121 -2.67 -12.10 -8.83
CA TYR A 121 -3.95 -11.86 -8.17
C TYR A 121 -4.02 -12.82 -6.98
N SER A 122 -4.01 -12.29 -5.78
CA SER A 122 -3.97 -13.07 -4.54
C SER A 122 -5.07 -12.64 -3.61
N SER A 123 -5.57 -13.57 -2.80
CA SER A 123 -6.47 -13.21 -1.73
C SER A 123 -6.44 -14.19 -0.57
N SER A 124 -6.36 -13.68 0.65
CA SER A 124 -6.27 -14.49 1.86
C SER A 124 -7.25 -14.08 2.97
N THR A 125 -7.75 -15.07 3.71
CA THR A 125 -8.30 -14.83 5.07
C THR A 125 -7.25 -15.19 6.12
N GLY A 126 -6.17 -14.42 6.20
CA GLY A 126 -5.08 -14.69 7.12
C GLY A 126 -3.83 -13.88 6.78
N LEU A 127 -2.84 -14.53 6.19
CA LEU A 127 -1.65 -13.85 5.64
C LEU A 127 -1.64 -13.98 4.12
N ASP A 128 -1.37 -12.89 3.44
CA ASP A 128 -1.14 -12.83 2.00
C ASP A 128 0.26 -12.29 1.72
N TYR A 129 1.03 -13.01 0.90
CA TYR A 129 2.35 -12.61 0.41
C TYR A 129 2.33 -12.66 -1.11
N SER A 130 2.26 -11.48 -1.73
CA SER A 130 2.01 -11.35 -3.15
C SER A 130 3.08 -10.51 -3.82
N SER A 131 3.65 -11.02 -4.92
CA SER A 131 4.64 -10.25 -5.67
C SER A 131 4.48 -10.38 -7.17
N SER A 132 4.78 -9.29 -7.89
CA SER A 132 4.79 -9.33 -9.35
C SER A 132 5.85 -8.42 -9.99
N THR A 133 6.37 -8.80 -11.16
CA THR A 133 7.15 -7.83 -11.94
C THR A 133 6.24 -6.79 -12.61
N ALA A 134 5.12 -7.18 -13.23
CA ALA A 134 4.21 -6.20 -13.83
C ALA A 134 3.17 -5.69 -12.81
N SER A 135 2.01 -6.32 -12.71
CA SER A 135 0.93 -5.89 -11.80
C SER A 135 0.70 -6.89 -10.69
N ASN A 136 0.51 -6.41 -9.47
CA ASN A 136 0.15 -7.20 -8.31
C ASN A 136 -1.18 -6.69 -7.75
N TYR A 137 -2.11 -7.60 -7.51
CA TYR A 137 -3.41 -7.34 -6.89
C TYR A 137 -3.54 -8.28 -5.70
N SER A 138 -3.51 -7.73 -4.50
CA SER A 138 -3.49 -8.46 -3.24
C SER A 138 -4.68 -8.02 -2.38
N SER A 139 -5.25 -8.96 -1.62
CA SER A 139 -6.26 -8.57 -0.63
C SER A 139 -6.37 -9.57 0.50
N SER A 140 -6.31 -9.05 1.74
CA SER A 140 -6.33 -9.88 2.93
C SER A 140 -7.36 -9.45 3.98
N THR A 141 -7.94 -10.42 4.68
CA THR A 141 -8.48 -10.20 6.02
C THR A 141 -7.45 -10.69 7.03
N GLY A 142 -6.56 -9.80 7.47
CA GLY A 142 -5.45 -10.12 8.37
C GLY A 142 -4.20 -9.29 8.05
N LEU A 143 -3.17 -9.92 7.52
CA LEU A 143 -1.96 -9.23 7.03
C LEU A 143 -1.85 -9.39 5.52
N ASP A 144 -1.51 -8.29 4.84
CA ASP A 144 -1.17 -8.28 3.42
C ASP A 144 0.26 -7.76 3.23
N TYR A 145 1.05 -8.46 2.43
CA TYR A 145 2.39 -8.07 2.00
C TYR A 145 2.43 -8.12 0.48
N ALA A 146 2.27 -6.96 -0.15
CA ALA A 146 2.13 -6.81 -1.58
C ALA A 146 3.30 -6.02 -2.16
N SER A 147 3.89 -6.49 -3.26
CA SER A 147 4.96 -5.75 -3.94
C SER A 147 4.90 -5.90 -5.46
N SER A 148 5.24 -4.83 -6.18
CA SER A 148 5.46 -4.93 -7.62
C SER A 148 6.57 -4.05 -8.17
N THR A 149 7.07 -4.36 -9.37
CA THR A 149 7.89 -3.38 -10.10
C THR A 149 7.02 -2.33 -10.79
N ALA A 150 5.91 -2.70 -11.46
CA ALA A 150 5.06 -1.71 -12.15
C ALA A 150 3.91 -1.18 -11.29
N SER A 151 2.81 -1.93 -11.10
CA SER A 151 1.67 -1.43 -10.32
C SER A 151 1.26 -2.40 -9.24
N ASN A 152 1.16 -1.91 -8.01
CA ASN A 152 0.73 -2.69 -6.86
C ASN A 152 -0.62 -2.16 -6.37
N TYR A 153 -1.58 -3.06 -6.17
CA TYR A 153 -2.90 -2.77 -5.64
C TYR A 153 -3.10 -3.69 -4.44
N SER A 154 -3.16 -3.11 -3.26
CA SER A 154 -3.24 -3.83 -1.98
C SER A 154 -4.46 -3.38 -1.20
N SER A 155 -5.08 -4.32 -0.47
CA SER A 155 -6.17 -3.96 0.43
C SER A 155 -6.32 -4.93 1.59
N SER A 156 -6.28 -4.41 2.82
CA SER A 156 -6.36 -5.23 4.02
C SER A 156 -7.40 -4.78 5.04
N THR A 157 -8.12 -5.72 5.63
CA THR A 157 -8.73 -5.53 6.95
C THR A 157 -7.77 -6.03 8.02
N GLY A 158 -6.92 -5.15 8.55
CA GLY A 158 -5.85 -5.47 9.49
C GLY A 158 -4.60 -4.64 9.23
N LEU A 159 -3.51 -5.29 8.80
CA LEU A 159 -2.28 -4.60 8.38
C LEU A 159 -2.07 -4.77 6.88
N ASP A 160 -1.68 -3.69 6.21
CA ASP A 160 -1.26 -3.67 4.81
C ASP A 160 0.20 -3.19 4.72
N TYR A 161 1.02 -3.92 3.99
CA TYR A 161 2.38 -3.55 3.62
C TYR A 161 2.50 -3.62 2.11
N SER A 162 2.45 -2.46 1.46
CA SER A 162 2.46 -2.34 0.01
C SER A 162 3.73 -1.62 -0.47
N SER A 163 4.22 -2.00 -1.65
CA SER A 163 5.30 -1.27 -2.30
C SER A 163 5.30 -1.39 -3.81
N SER A 164 5.72 -0.34 -4.50
CA SER A 164 5.99 -0.40 -5.93
C SER A 164 7.19 0.43 -6.37
N THR A 165 7.75 0.11 -7.55
CA THR A 165 8.68 1.06 -8.20
C THR A 165 7.90 2.15 -8.94
N ASP A 166 6.86 1.81 -9.71
CA ASP A 166 6.10 2.81 -10.46
C ASP A 166 4.88 3.32 -9.67
N SER A 167 3.84 2.51 -9.45
CA SER A 167 2.61 2.97 -8.79
C SER A 167 2.15 2.02 -7.69
N ASP A 168 1.97 2.54 -6.47
CA ASP A 168 1.41 1.80 -5.34
C ASP A 168 0.03 2.36 -4.96
N TYR A 169 -0.95 1.49 -4.83
CA TYR A 169 -2.32 1.80 -4.42
C TYR A 169 -2.68 0.91 -3.24
N SER A 170 -2.70 1.48 -2.05
CA SER A 170 -2.94 0.75 -0.80
C SER A 170 -4.20 1.24 -0.10
N SER A 171 -4.84 0.32 0.63
CA SER A 171 -5.94 0.71 1.50
C SER A 171 -6.11 -0.24 2.67
N SER A 172 -6.27 0.30 3.88
CA SER A 172 -6.51 -0.54 5.04
C SER A 172 -7.62 -0.07 5.99
N THR A 173 -8.26 -1.03 6.63
CA THR A 173 -8.93 -0.79 7.92
C THR A 173 -8.02 -1.30 9.03
N GLY A 174 -7.17 -0.43 9.56
CA GLY A 174 -6.18 -0.75 10.58
C GLY A 174 -4.89 0.05 10.41
N LEU A 175 -3.82 -0.61 9.96
CA LEU A 175 -2.54 0.05 9.66
C LEU A 175 -2.19 -0.14 8.19
N ASP A 176 -1.85 0.95 7.51
CA ASP A 176 -1.35 0.95 6.14
C ASP A 176 0.11 1.41 6.12
N TYR A 177 0.97 0.66 5.46
CA TYR A 177 2.36 1.02 5.18
C TYR A 177 2.59 0.90 3.67
N SER A 178 2.60 2.04 2.99
CA SER A 178 2.70 2.09 1.54
C SER A 178 3.92 2.88 1.08
N SER A 179 4.51 2.47 -0.04
CA SER A 179 5.66 3.18 -0.59
C SER A 179 5.83 3.03 -2.08
N SER A 180 6.24 4.11 -2.75
CA SER A 180 6.55 4.05 -4.19
C SER A 180 7.75 4.90 -4.59
N THR A 181 8.44 4.53 -5.68
CA THR A 181 9.39 5.47 -6.28
C THR A 181 8.66 6.55 -7.08
N ALA A 182 7.69 6.20 -7.94
CA ALA A 182 6.98 7.22 -8.72
C ALA A 182 5.74 7.78 -8.00
N SER A 183 4.65 7.02 -7.92
CA SER A 183 3.40 7.49 -7.28
C SER A 183 2.93 6.53 -6.19
N ASN A 184 2.57 7.07 -5.04
CA ASN A 184 1.92 6.32 -3.95
C ASN A 184 0.54 6.93 -3.65
N TYR A 185 -0.47 6.08 -3.57
CA TYR A 185 -1.84 6.40 -3.18
C TYR A 185 -2.22 5.49 -2.01
N SER A 186 -2.31 6.08 -0.82
CA SER A 186 -2.57 5.38 0.44
C SER A 186 -3.86 5.86 1.07
N SER A 187 -4.58 4.96 1.74
CA SER A 187 -5.68 5.37 2.59
C SER A 187 -5.98 4.41 3.72
N SER A 188 -6.17 4.95 4.93
CA SER A 188 -6.46 4.13 6.10
C SER A 188 -7.65 4.61 6.93
N THR A 189 -8.40 3.67 7.49
CA THR A 189 -9.16 3.91 8.73
C THR A 189 -8.35 3.40 9.90
N GLY A 190 -7.54 4.28 10.51
CA GLY A 190 -6.62 3.93 11.58
C GLY A 190 -5.32 4.72 11.49
N LEU A 191 -4.20 4.05 11.17
CA LEU A 191 -2.92 4.72 10.89
C LEU A 191 -2.53 4.51 9.43
N ASP A 192 -2.03 5.56 8.80
CA ASP A 192 -1.47 5.54 7.46
C ASP A 192 0.00 6.01 7.50
N TYR A 193 0.89 5.25 6.86
CA TYR A 193 2.29 5.58 6.67
C TYR A 193 2.61 5.50 5.18
N ALA A 194 2.58 6.64 4.51
CA ALA A 194 2.75 6.74 3.08
C ALA A 194 4.03 7.50 2.72
N SER A 195 4.81 6.97 1.78
CA SER A 195 5.98 7.67 1.26
C SER A 195 6.14 7.53 -0.25
N SER A 196 6.69 8.56 -0.90
CA SER A 196 7.15 8.43 -2.27
C SER A 196 8.41 9.24 -2.61
N THR A 197 9.09 8.89 -3.70
CA THR A 197 10.10 9.81 -4.26
C THR A 197 9.43 10.92 -5.06
N ALA A 198 8.55 10.63 -6.01
CA ALA A 198 7.88 11.67 -6.79
C ALA A 198 6.58 12.18 -6.14
N SER A 199 5.46 11.47 -6.23
CA SER A 199 4.16 11.96 -5.74
C SER A 199 3.52 11.03 -4.71
N ASN A 200 3.20 11.57 -3.53
CA ASN A 200 2.52 10.86 -2.46
C ASN A 200 1.14 11.46 -2.24
N TYR A 201 0.13 10.61 -2.20
CA TYR A 201 -1.26 10.96 -1.90
C TYR A 201 -1.72 10.08 -0.75
N SER A 202 -1.94 10.67 0.41
CA SER A 202 -2.27 9.96 1.65
C SER A 202 -3.58 10.47 2.23
N SER A 203 -4.37 9.59 2.83
CA SER A 203 -5.54 10.03 3.58
C SER A 203 -5.98 9.06 4.66
N SER A 204 -6.16 9.59 5.88
CA SER A 204 -6.51 8.78 7.04
C SER A 204 -7.71 9.31 7.83
N THR A 205 -8.57 8.40 8.30
CA THR A 205 -9.40 8.65 9.49
C THR A 205 -8.66 8.12 10.71
N GLY A 206 -7.95 8.99 11.41
CA GLY A 206 -7.06 8.64 12.51
C GLY A 206 -5.75 9.42 12.44
N LEU A 207 -4.62 8.73 12.24
CA LEU A 207 -3.31 9.37 12.05
C LEU A 207 -2.84 9.16 10.62
N ASP A 208 -2.30 10.21 10.00
CA ASP A 208 -1.64 10.19 8.70
C ASP A 208 -0.18 10.62 8.87
N TYR A 209 0.74 9.82 8.34
CA TYR A 209 2.15 10.14 8.21
C TYR A 209 2.54 10.04 6.75
N SER A 210 2.68 11.18 6.09
CA SER A 210 2.96 11.28 4.68
C SER A 210 4.33 11.93 4.43
N SER A 211 5.01 11.50 3.38
CA SER A 211 6.24 12.17 2.94
C SER A 211 6.51 12.00 1.46
N SER A 212 7.11 13.02 0.84
CA SER A 212 7.65 12.90 -0.51
C SER A 212 8.95 13.67 -0.74
N THR A 213 9.69 13.31 -1.80
CA THR A 213 10.73 14.21 -2.29
C THR A 213 10.12 15.32 -3.17
N ALA A 214 9.22 15.00 -4.12
CA ALA A 214 8.69 16.02 -5.04
C ALA A 214 7.35 16.64 -4.59
N SER A 215 6.29 15.87 -4.40
CA SER A 215 4.98 16.41 -3.98
C SER A 215 4.24 15.49 -3.04
N ASP A 216 3.87 16.02 -1.88
CA ASP A 216 3.10 15.33 -0.85
C ASP A 216 1.70 15.96 -0.76
N TYR A 217 0.67 15.13 -0.76
CA TYR A 217 -0.73 15.52 -0.62
C TYR A 217 -1.33 14.65 0.48
N SER A 218 -1.57 15.21 1.65
CA SER A 218 -2.07 14.50 2.82
C SER A 218 -3.42 15.06 3.26
N SER A 219 -4.24 14.18 3.85
CA SER A 219 -5.46 14.64 4.48
C SER A 219 -5.93 13.71 5.58
N SER A 220 -6.17 14.28 6.77
CA SER A 220 -6.63 13.50 7.90
C SER A 220 -7.89 14.04 8.59
N THR A 221 -8.69 13.12 9.13
CA THR A 221 -9.59 13.40 10.25
C THR A 221 -8.94 12.87 11.52
N GLY A 222 -8.21 13.72 12.24
CA GLY A 222 -7.44 13.35 13.42
C GLY A 222 -6.11 14.10 13.49
N LEU A 223 -4.99 13.41 13.26
CA LEU A 223 -3.66 14.05 13.18
C LEU A 223 -3.06 13.83 11.78
N ASP A 224 -2.54 14.89 11.17
CA ASP A 224 -1.76 14.84 9.94
C ASP A 224 -0.31 15.22 10.22
N TYR A 225 0.63 14.44 9.69
CA TYR A 225 2.06 14.73 9.68
C TYR A 225 2.57 14.58 8.26
N SER A 226 2.79 15.71 7.59
CA SER A 226 3.15 15.74 6.19
C SER A 226 4.44 16.49 5.93
N SER A 227 5.21 16.02 4.94
CA SER A 227 6.46 16.67 4.58
C SER A 227 6.88 16.46 3.14
N SER A 228 7.43 17.51 2.53
CA SER A 228 8.05 17.39 1.21
C SER A 228 9.36 18.16 1.08
N THR A 229 10.20 17.77 0.12
CA THR A 229 11.29 18.66 -0.30
C THR A 229 10.78 19.77 -1.23
N ALA A 230 9.94 19.46 -2.22
CA ALA A 230 9.42 20.48 -3.14
C ALA A 230 8.07 21.06 -2.69
N SER A 231 6.97 20.31 -2.80
CA SER A 231 5.64 20.84 -2.47
C SER A 231 4.91 19.95 -1.47
N ASN A 232 4.46 20.53 -0.37
CA ASN A 232 3.59 19.84 0.58
C ASN A 232 2.21 20.49 0.59
N TYR A 233 1.16 19.68 0.53
CA TYR A 233 -0.24 20.07 0.61
C TYR A 233 -0.90 19.23 1.70
N SER A 234 -1.17 19.86 2.84
CA SER A 234 -1.70 19.21 4.03
C SER A 234 -3.07 19.75 4.39
N SER A 235 -3.92 18.88 4.93
CA SER A 235 -5.21 19.33 5.46
C SER A 235 -5.75 18.39 6.53
N SER A 236 -6.04 18.93 7.72
CA SER A 236 -6.63 18.16 8.81
C SER A 236 -7.94 18.73 9.38
N THR A 237 -8.82 17.82 9.81
CA THR A 237 -9.79 18.13 10.88
C THR A 237 -9.23 17.58 12.19
N GLY A 238 -8.56 18.43 12.95
CA GLY A 238 -7.85 18.06 14.18
C GLY A 238 -6.53 18.80 14.31
N LEU A 239 -5.40 18.09 14.23
CA LEU A 239 -4.06 18.70 14.24
C LEU A 239 -3.36 18.46 12.91
N ASP A 240 -2.77 19.50 12.35
CA ASP A 240 -1.96 19.45 11.14
C ASP A 240 -0.51 19.85 11.47
N TYR A 241 0.45 19.03 11.07
CA TYR A 241 1.88 19.30 11.13
C TYR A 241 2.47 19.14 9.74
N SER A 242 2.69 20.25 9.06
CA SER A 242 3.11 20.28 7.67
C SER A 242 4.45 21.00 7.51
N SER A 243 5.32 20.48 6.64
CA SER A 243 6.58 21.15 6.33
C SER A 243 7.07 20.96 4.90
N SER A 244 7.80 21.95 4.38
CA SER A 244 8.44 21.84 3.07
C SER A 244 9.80 22.54 2.99
N THR A 245 10.66 22.13 2.06
CA THR A 245 11.80 23.00 1.70
C THR A 245 11.35 24.12 0.76
N ALA A 246 10.64 23.83 -0.34
CA ALA A 246 10.20 24.87 -1.25
C ALA A 246 8.84 25.47 -0.86
N SER A 247 7.72 24.79 -1.08
CA SER A 247 6.40 25.33 -0.76
C SER A 247 5.57 24.40 0.12
N ASN A 248 4.94 24.96 1.14
CA ASN A 248 4.00 24.24 2.00
C ASN A 248 2.64 24.97 1.98
N TYR A 249 1.59 24.19 1.84
CA TYR A 249 0.21 24.63 1.87
C TYR A 249 -0.51 23.81 2.93
N SER A 250 -0.90 24.45 4.03
CA SER A 250 -1.48 23.81 5.20
C SER A 250 -2.87 24.36 5.47
N SER A 251 -3.77 23.51 5.94
CA SER A 251 -5.11 23.95 6.33
C SER A 251 -5.70 23.07 7.42
N SER A 252 -6.09 23.65 8.56
CA SER A 252 -6.66 22.88 9.66
C SER A 252 -7.98 23.44 10.22
N THR A 253 -8.90 22.55 10.57
CA THR A 253 -9.95 22.84 11.56
C THR A 253 -9.50 22.29 12.90
N GLY A 254 -8.91 23.15 13.74
CA GLY A 254 -8.29 22.77 15.00
C GLY A 254 -6.97 23.49 15.21
N LEU A 255 -5.85 22.78 15.17
CA LEU A 255 -4.50 23.37 15.24
C LEU A 255 -3.75 23.12 13.93
N ASP A 256 -3.04 24.13 13.44
CA ASP A 256 -2.14 24.06 12.29
C ASP A 256 -0.72 24.46 12.72
N TYR A 257 0.26 23.64 12.35
CA TYR A 257 1.68 23.90 12.49
C TYR A 257 2.35 23.73 11.13
N SER A 258 2.66 24.84 10.48
CA SER A 258 3.17 24.87 9.11
C SER A 258 4.53 25.58 9.02
N SER A 259 5.45 25.02 8.21
CA SER A 259 6.76 25.66 8.00
C SER A 259 7.46 25.34 6.69
N SER A 260 8.21 26.31 6.17
CA SER A 260 8.93 26.21 4.91
C SER A 260 10.21 27.01 4.88
N THR A 261 11.15 26.56 4.03
CA THR A 261 12.27 27.42 3.68
C THR A 261 11.83 28.51 2.68
N ALA A 262 11.16 28.17 1.57
CA ALA A 262 10.80 29.20 0.58
C ALA A 262 9.43 29.87 0.85
N SER A 263 8.32 29.14 0.82
CA SER A 263 7.00 29.75 1.04
C SER A 263 6.02 28.88 1.80
N ASP A 264 5.45 29.44 2.88
CA ASP A 264 4.32 28.85 3.59
C ASP A 264 3.02 29.57 3.30
N TYR A 265 1.98 28.77 3.12
CA TYR A 265 0.60 29.20 3.05
C TYR A 265 -0.17 28.39 4.07
N SER A 266 -0.60 29.05 5.15
CA SER A 266 -1.28 28.42 6.29
C SER A 266 -2.67 28.97 6.46
N SER A 267 -3.62 28.13 6.85
CA SER A 267 -4.92 28.63 7.26
C SER A 267 -5.58 27.74 8.30
N SER A 268 -6.09 28.35 9.37
CA SER A 268 -6.79 27.59 10.41
C SER A 268 -8.14 28.17 10.79
N THR A 269 -9.04 27.26 11.19
CA THR A 269 -10.11 27.59 12.14
C THR A 269 -9.73 27.03 13.50
N GLY A 270 -9.15 27.89 14.35
CA GLY A 270 -8.63 27.52 15.66
C GLY A 270 -7.31 28.22 15.96
N LEU A 271 -6.21 27.47 16.03
CA LEU A 271 -4.86 28.02 16.21
C LEU A 271 -3.99 27.74 14.99
N ASP A 272 -3.23 28.73 14.56
CA ASP A 272 -2.26 28.61 13.46
C ASP A 272 -0.88 29.06 13.93
N TYR A 273 0.11 28.23 13.64
CA TYR A 273 1.51 28.50 13.83
C TYR A 273 2.22 28.31 12.49
N SER A 274 2.56 29.41 11.85
CA SER A 274 3.19 29.41 10.53
C SER A 274 4.55 30.11 10.54
N SER A 275 5.52 29.55 9.84
CA SER A 275 6.85 30.19 9.77
C SER A 275 7.63 29.87 8.51
N SER A 276 8.07 30.90 7.79
CA SER A 276 8.94 30.75 6.61
C SER A 276 10.31 31.41 6.75
N THR A 277 11.30 30.93 5.97
CA THR A 277 12.49 31.75 5.73
C THR A 277 12.20 32.87 4.72
N ALA A 278 11.62 32.58 3.55
CA ALA A 278 11.30 33.62 2.57
C ALA A 278 9.94 34.28 2.81
N SER A 279 8.83 33.67 2.40
CA SER A 279 7.51 34.29 2.45
C SER A 279 6.49 33.45 3.19
N ASN A 280 5.86 34.00 4.22
CA ASN A 280 4.80 33.35 4.98
C ASN A 280 3.47 34.07 4.74
N TYR A 281 2.43 33.30 4.49
CA TYR A 281 1.06 33.75 4.29
C TYR A 281 0.15 32.97 5.25
N SER A 282 -0.30 33.63 6.31
CA SER A 282 -1.16 33.03 7.34
C SER A 282 -2.55 33.64 7.34
N SER A 283 -3.55 32.81 7.58
CA SER A 283 -4.91 33.29 7.77
C SER A 283 -5.71 32.44 8.76
N SER A 284 -6.18 33.06 9.85
CA SER A 284 -6.85 32.30 10.91
C SER A 284 -8.15 32.90 11.44
N THR A 285 -9.10 32.02 11.74
CA THR A 285 -10.25 32.34 12.62
C THR A 285 -9.96 31.78 14.00
N GLY A 286 -9.51 32.63 14.93
CA GLY A 286 -9.05 32.23 16.26
C GLY A 286 -7.75 32.94 16.64
N LEU A 287 -6.65 32.20 16.81
CA LEU A 287 -5.33 32.77 17.08
C LEU A 287 -4.37 32.46 15.93
N ASP A 288 -3.64 33.48 15.50
CA ASP A 288 -2.61 33.38 14.47
C ASP A 288 -1.23 33.74 15.05
N TYR A 289 -0.25 32.88 14.82
CA TYR A 289 1.16 33.11 15.11
C TYR A 289 1.97 32.91 13.82
N SER A 290 2.29 34.02 13.16
CA SER A 290 2.97 34.01 11.88
C SER A 290 4.34 34.67 11.95
N SER A 291 5.34 34.07 11.30
CA SER A 291 6.67 34.66 11.22
C SER A 291 7.39 34.43 9.90
N SER A 292 8.26 35.37 9.52
CA SER A 292 9.17 35.20 8.38
C SER A 292 10.54 35.85 8.56
N THR A 293 11.56 35.35 7.86
CA THR A 293 12.77 36.16 7.70
C THR A 293 12.55 37.28 6.68
N ALA A 294 12.05 36.99 5.47
CA ALA A 294 11.83 38.05 4.48
C ALA A 294 10.46 38.72 4.59
N SER A 295 9.37 38.11 4.13
CA SER A 295 8.04 38.74 4.12
C SER A 295 7.01 37.92 4.87
N ASN A 296 6.23 38.55 5.74
CA ASN A 296 5.13 37.93 6.45
C ASN A 296 3.82 38.64 6.11
N TYR A 297 2.80 37.86 5.77
CA TYR A 297 1.45 38.32 5.46
C TYR A 297 0.47 37.57 6.36
N SER A 298 -0.13 38.27 7.32
CA SER A 298 -1.00 37.69 8.34
C SER A 298 -2.39 38.29 8.27
N SER A 299 -3.42 37.46 8.43
CA SER A 299 -4.80 37.91 8.48
C SER A 299 -5.62 37.11 9.48
N SER A 300 -6.14 37.74 10.53
CA SER A 300 -6.90 37.02 11.54
C SER A 300 -8.28 37.61 11.88
N THR A 301 -9.20 36.73 12.23
CA THR A 301 -10.40 37.07 13.00
C THR A 301 -10.21 36.54 14.42
N GLY A 302 -9.78 37.39 15.34
CA GLY A 302 -9.40 37.01 16.70
C GLY A 302 -8.12 37.70 17.18
N LEU A 303 -7.06 36.95 17.46
CA LEU A 303 -5.75 37.52 17.82
C LEU A 303 -4.72 37.19 16.74
N ASP A 304 -3.97 38.18 16.29
CA ASP A 304 -2.82 38.05 15.37
C ASP A 304 -1.52 38.41 16.07
N TYR A 305 -0.53 37.52 15.98
CA TYR A 305 0.87 37.75 16.35
C TYR A 305 1.75 37.53 15.12
N SER A 306 2.21 38.61 14.50
CA SER A 306 2.96 38.55 13.25
C SER A 306 4.34 39.21 13.38
N SER A 307 5.37 38.60 12.78
CA SER A 307 6.71 39.17 12.81
C SER A 307 7.58 38.85 11.60
N SER A 308 8.45 39.80 11.24
CA SER A 308 9.41 39.61 10.16
C SER A 308 10.72 40.36 10.38
N THR A 309 11.77 39.90 9.70
CA THR A 309 13.00 40.71 9.63
C THR A 309 12.88 41.82 8.58
N ALA A 310 12.31 41.55 7.39
CA ALA A 310 12.23 42.57 6.34
C ALA A 310 10.87 43.27 6.23
N SER A 311 9.76 42.56 6.00
CA SER A 311 8.44 43.20 5.81
C SER A 311 7.29 42.43 6.42
N ASP A 312 6.51 43.10 7.27
CA ASP A 312 5.27 42.59 7.86
C ASP A 312 4.06 43.32 7.31
N TYR A 313 3.06 42.54 6.93
CA TYR A 313 1.74 42.99 6.53
C TYR A 313 0.70 42.23 7.36
N SER A 314 0.01 42.93 8.27
CA SER A 314 -0.97 42.33 9.16
C SER A 314 -2.33 43.00 9.04
N SER A 315 -3.38 42.20 9.08
CA SER A 315 -4.76 42.66 9.07
C SER A 315 -5.59 41.85 10.04
N SER A 316 -6.20 42.48 11.05
CA SER A 316 -7.04 41.73 11.98
C SER A 316 -8.39 42.36 12.27
N THR A 317 -9.37 41.47 12.45
CA THR A 317 -10.66 41.77 13.04
C THR A 317 -10.60 41.30 14.49
N GLY A 318 -9.93 42.08 15.34
CA GLY A 318 -9.63 41.73 16.72
C GLY A 318 -8.38 42.44 17.24
N LEU A 319 -7.46 41.74 17.90
CA LEU A 319 -6.17 42.33 18.33
C LEU A 319 -5.06 41.93 17.36
N ASP A 320 -4.17 42.88 17.06
CA ASP A 320 -3.00 42.71 16.20
C ASP A 320 -1.73 43.11 16.96
N TYR A 321 -0.76 42.20 17.01
CA TYR A 321 0.59 42.41 17.50
C TYR A 321 1.60 42.10 16.39
N SER A 322 1.98 43.13 15.64
CA SER A 322 2.87 43.04 14.47
C SER A 322 4.21 43.74 14.73
N SER A 323 5.32 43.13 14.31
CA SER A 323 6.66 43.72 14.46
C SER A 323 7.64 43.36 13.35
N SER A 324 8.21 44.38 12.70
CA SER A 324 9.24 44.23 11.66
C SER A 324 10.53 44.98 12.00
N ALA A 325 11.70 44.47 11.59
CA ALA A 325 12.94 45.27 11.70
C ALA A 325 13.08 46.35 10.62
N ALA A 326 12.42 46.20 9.45
CA ALA A 326 12.53 47.18 8.35
C ALA A 326 11.20 47.85 7.93
N SER A 327 10.10 47.12 7.70
CA SER A 327 8.81 47.74 7.31
C SER A 327 7.60 47.00 7.87
N ASN A 328 6.73 47.71 8.59
CA ASN A 328 5.53 47.17 9.23
C ASN A 328 4.27 47.89 8.73
N TYR A 329 3.30 47.13 8.21
CA TYR A 329 2.02 47.63 7.71
C TYR A 329 0.85 46.89 8.37
N SER A 330 0.25 47.51 9.37
CA SER A 330 -0.81 46.91 10.19
C SER A 330 -2.13 47.65 10.01
N SER A 331 -3.22 46.89 9.84
CA SER A 331 -4.59 47.41 9.82
C SER A 331 -5.47 46.63 10.79
N TRP A 332 -5.92 47.25 11.88
CA TRP A 332 -6.99 46.69 12.71
C TRP A 332 -8.30 47.44 12.47
N ASP A 333 -9.43 46.76 12.60
CA ASP A 333 -10.75 47.39 12.77
C ASP A 333 -11.28 47.14 14.19
N GLN A 334 -11.36 48.20 14.99
CA GLN A 334 -11.63 48.09 16.42
C GLN A 334 -13.14 48.10 16.70
N GLN A 335 -13.71 46.92 16.90
CA GLN A 335 -14.93 46.80 17.71
C GLN A 335 -14.55 46.57 19.19
N GLY A 336 -13.80 47.50 19.81
CA GLY A 336 -13.54 47.55 21.27
C GLY A 336 -12.08 47.88 21.69
N GLY A 337 -11.88 48.96 22.49
CA GLY A 337 -10.61 49.54 23.00
C GLY A 337 -9.57 48.55 23.57
N PHE A 338 -8.25 48.76 23.48
CA PHE A 338 -7.40 49.87 23.99
C PHE A 338 -6.03 49.92 23.27
N SER A 339 -5.37 51.07 23.24
CA SER A 339 -4.02 51.31 22.66
C SER A 339 -2.89 51.13 23.68
N TRP A 340 -1.81 50.45 23.29
CA TRP A 340 -0.49 50.55 23.94
C TRP A 340 0.60 50.79 22.89
N ASN A 341 1.23 51.97 22.92
CA ASN A 341 2.48 52.25 22.20
C ASN A 341 3.68 51.90 23.09
N ARG A 342 4.65 51.16 22.56
CA ARG A 342 6.06 51.27 22.96
C ARG A 342 6.95 51.21 21.74
#